data_AF-A0A843KLK4-F1
#
_entry.id   AF-A0A843KLK4-F1
#
_cell.length_a   1.000
_cell.length_b   1.000
_cell.length_c   1.000
_cell.angle_alpha   90.00
_cell.angle_beta   90.00
_cell.angle_gamma   90.00
#
_symmetry.space_group_name_H-M   'P 1'
#
loop_
_entity.id
_entity.type
_entity.pdbx_description
1 polymer ?
#
loop_
_entity_poly.entity_id
_entity_poly.type
_entity_poly.pdbx_seq_one_letter_code
_entity_poly.pdbx_strand_id
1 'polypeptide(L)'
;MKNNSGLSLAVQMDMPTPRPHSDPVALRIAFDLIFRKGRAPPSCPMPDERDLLNRIMDKAPEASAAGCRDALIVVRKLSYDVYPVCDAFREGFYGTGEDAKDAAIRDLEEKNPGFTDDEYLTAFAVGMMWTAL
;
A
#
# COMPACT_ATOMS: atom_id res chain seq x y z
N MET A 1 40.64 -40.52 6.96
CA MET A 1 39.97 -39.67 7.97
C MET A 1 38.95 -38.81 7.24
N LYS A 2 37.72 -38.78 7.76
CA LYS A 2 36.69 -37.80 7.40
C LYS A 2 37.28 -36.39 7.61
N ASN A 3 36.78 -35.35 6.94
CA ASN A 3 35.94 -34.34 7.60
C ASN A 3 35.17 -33.53 6.56
N ASN A 4 33.91 -33.35 6.88
CA ASN A 4 32.82 -32.78 6.10
C ASN A 4 32.64 -31.30 6.48
N SER A 5 32.07 -30.54 5.54
CA SER A 5 31.09 -29.46 5.75
C SER A 5 31.54 -28.16 6.43
N GLY A 6 31.74 -27.12 5.62
CA GLY A 6 31.56 -25.73 6.01
C GLY A 6 30.41 -25.14 5.20
N LEU A 7 29.27 -24.92 5.86
CA LEU A 7 28.03 -24.43 5.29
C LEU A 7 28.23 -23.08 4.56
N SER A 8 27.81 -23.02 3.31
CA SER A 8 27.54 -21.75 2.63
C SER A 8 26.27 -21.19 3.25
N LEU A 9 26.40 -20.09 4.02
CA LEU A 9 25.27 -19.27 4.44
C LEU A 9 24.64 -18.68 3.18
N ALA A 10 23.60 -19.34 2.67
CA ALA A 10 22.66 -18.70 1.78
C ALA A 10 22.02 -17.56 2.57
N VAL A 11 22.39 -16.33 2.23
CA VAL A 11 21.65 -15.14 2.62
C VAL A 11 20.24 -15.35 2.07
N GLN A 12 19.30 -15.71 2.95
CA GLN A 12 17.89 -15.58 2.66
C GLN A 12 17.64 -14.09 2.46
N MET A 13 17.73 -13.64 1.21
CA MET A 13 17.09 -12.42 0.79
C MET A 13 15.61 -12.63 1.09
N ASP A 14 15.11 -11.87 2.05
CA ASP A 14 13.70 -11.81 2.41
C ASP A 14 12.95 -11.34 1.15
N MET A 15 12.50 -12.31 0.36
CA MET A 15 11.69 -12.03 -0.82
C MET A 15 10.34 -11.56 -0.30
N PRO A 16 9.87 -10.35 -0.67
CA PRO A 16 8.54 -9.93 -0.30
C PRO A 16 7.56 -11.01 -0.73
N THR A 17 6.78 -11.51 0.23
CA THR A 17 5.82 -12.58 0.04
C THR A 17 4.94 -12.24 -1.17
N PRO A 18 4.88 -13.09 -2.22
CA PRO A 18 4.11 -12.77 -3.42
C PRO A 18 2.65 -12.52 -3.04
N ARG A 19 2.10 -11.38 -3.51
CA ARG A 19 0.69 -11.03 -3.30
C ARG A 19 -0.21 -12.23 -3.65
N PRO A 20 -1.36 -12.43 -2.99
CA PRO A 20 -2.47 -13.12 -3.66
C PRO A 20 -2.67 -12.43 -5.01
N HIS A 21 -2.76 -13.22 -6.10
CA HIS A 21 -2.69 -12.85 -7.52
C HIS A 21 -3.67 -11.72 -7.89
N SER A 22 -3.41 -10.51 -7.44
CA SER A 22 -4.13 -9.31 -7.87
C SER A 22 -3.57 -8.94 -9.23
N ASP A 23 -4.45 -8.81 -10.20
CA ASP A 23 -4.08 -8.34 -11.52
C ASP A 23 -3.36 -6.98 -11.38
N PRO A 24 -2.15 -6.82 -11.93
CA PRO A 24 -1.35 -5.61 -11.71
C PRO A 24 -2.00 -4.36 -12.32
N VAL A 25 -2.79 -4.50 -13.38
CA VAL A 25 -3.55 -3.39 -13.97
C VAL A 25 -4.70 -3.02 -13.05
N ALA A 26 -5.45 -4.00 -12.54
CA ALA A 26 -6.53 -3.76 -11.59
C ALA A 26 -6.02 -3.09 -10.30
N LEU A 27 -4.85 -3.52 -9.79
CA LEU A 27 -4.22 -2.92 -8.61
C LEU A 27 -3.85 -1.45 -8.83
N ARG A 28 -3.18 -1.12 -9.94
CA ARG A 28 -2.85 0.26 -10.29
C ARG A 28 -4.11 1.13 -10.40
N ILE A 29 -5.14 0.63 -11.08
CA ILE A 29 -6.42 1.36 -11.22
C ILE A 29 -7.09 1.57 -9.86
N ALA A 30 -7.11 0.55 -8.99
CA ALA A 30 -7.65 0.67 -7.65
C ALA A 30 -6.88 1.72 -6.84
N PHE A 31 -5.55 1.71 -6.92
CA PHE A 31 -4.66 2.67 -6.29
C PHE A 31 -5.00 4.10 -6.74
N ASP A 32 -5.05 4.35 -8.05
CA ASP A 32 -5.37 5.67 -8.62
C ASP A 32 -6.76 6.17 -8.21
N LEU A 33 -7.74 5.28 -8.10
CA LEU A 33 -9.12 5.63 -7.72
C LEU A 33 -9.24 6.03 -6.24
N ILE A 34 -8.45 5.41 -5.36
CA ILE A 34 -8.48 5.64 -3.92
C ILE A 34 -7.58 6.82 -3.54
N PHE A 35 -6.35 6.87 -4.04
CA PHE A 35 -5.36 7.90 -3.73
C PHE A 35 -5.41 9.12 -4.66
N ARG A 36 -6.53 9.35 -5.34
CA ARG A 36 -6.74 10.57 -6.12
C ARG A 36 -6.75 11.80 -5.19
N LYS A 37 -5.84 12.74 -5.44
CA LYS A 37 -5.77 14.02 -4.71
C LYS A 37 -7.15 14.70 -4.63
N GLY A 38 -7.50 15.18 -3.43
CA GLY A 38 -8.75 15.90 -3.17
C GLY A 38 -9.97 15.03 -2.82
N ARG A 39 -9.83 13.69 -2.74
CA ARG A 39 -10.86 12.84 -2.10
C ARG A 39 -10.72 12.86 -0.58
N ALA A 40 -11.85 12.74 0.10
CA ALA A 40 -11.93 12.63 1.56
C ALA A 40 -11.30 11.30 2.05
N PRO A 41 -10.86 11.23 3.32
CA PRO A 41 -10.35 10.00 3.91
C PRO A 41 -11.35 8.84 3.82
N PRO A 42 -10.89 7.57 3.96
CA PRO A 42 -11.75 6.38 3.88
C PRO A 42 -12.85 6.30 4.94
N SER A 43 -12.85 7.20 5.94
CA SER A 43 -13.86 7.35 6.99
C SER A 43 -15.00 8.31 6.65
N CYS A 44 -14.85 9.19 5.64
CA CYS A 44 -15.97 9.97 5.08
C CYS A 44 -16.90 9.06 4.26
N PRO A 45 -18.16 9.44 3.97
CA PRO A 45 -19.07 8.58 3.21
C PRO A 45 -18.42 8.19 1.87
N MET A 46 -17.93 6.95 1.85
CA MET A 46 -17.13 6.42 0.77
C MET A 46 -17.95 6.43 -0.51
N PRO A 47 -17.32 6.59 -1.70
CA PRO A 47 -17.96 6.11 -2.91
C PRO A 47 -18.36 4.64 -2.70
N ASP A 48 -19.57 4.28 -3.12
CA ASP A 48 -20.11 2.92 -3.01
C ASP A 48 -19.05 1.90 -3.47
N GLU A 49 -18.76 0.90 -2.64
CA GLU A 49 -17.77 -0.14 -2.94
C GLU A 49 -18.10 -0.82 -4.28
N ARG A 50 -19.40 -0.97 -4.58
CA ARG A 50 -19.87 -1.49 -5.85
C ARG A 50 -19.51 -0.58 -7.00
N ASP A 51 -19.62 0.74 -6.83
CA ASP A 51 -19.23 1.71 -7.85
C ASP A 51 -17.73 1.72 -8.09
N LEU A 52 -16.91 1.62 -7.03
CA LEU A 52 -15.46 1.50 -7.16
C LEU A 52 -15.09 0.22 -7.92
N LEU A 53 -15.67 -0.91 -7.54
CA LEU A 53 -15.40 -2.19 -8.20
C LEU A 53 -15.81 -2.17 -9.67
N ASN A 54 -16.99 -1.62 -9.99
CA ASN A 54 -17.43 -1.44 -11.38
C ASN A 54 -16.44 -0.59 -12.18
N ARG A 55 -15.98 0.54 -11.62
CA ARG A 55 -14.98 1.39 -12.29
C ARG A 55 -13.63 0.70 -12.50
N ILE A 56 -13.22 -0.18 -11.59
CA ILE A 56 -12.00 -0.98 -11.75
C ILE A 56 -12.20 -1.95 -12.91
N MET A 57 -13.30 -2.71 -12.93
CA MET A 57 -13.61 -3.66 -14.00
C MET A 57 -13.74 -2.96 -15.36
N ASP A 58 -14.38 -1.79 -15.43
CA ASP A 58 -14.51 -1.01 -16.67
C ASP A 58 -13.16 -0.55 -17.23
N LYS A 59 -12.17 -0.30 -16.36
CA LYS A 59 -10.83 0.18 -16.72
C LYS A 59 -9.80 -0.94 -16.87
N ALA A 60 -10.09 -2.13 -16.37
CA ALA A 60 -9.26 -3.33 -16.45
C ALA A 60 -10.08 -4.49 -17.04
N PRO A 61 -10.50 -4.42 -18.32
CA PRO A 61 -11.40 -5.41 -18.92
C PRO A 61 -10.80 -6.82 -19.00
N GLU A 62 -9.47 -6.93 -19.01
CA GLU A 62 -8.74 -8.21 -19.04
C GLU A 62 -8.59 -8.84 -17.65
N ALA A 63 -8.84 -8.08 -16.58
CA ALA A 63 -8.74 -8.58 -15.22
C ALA A 63 -9.99 -9.36 -14.84
N SER A 64 -9.82 -10.47 -14.11
CA SER A 64 -10.96 -11.20 -13.56
C SER A 64 -11.68 -10.38 -12.49
N ALA A 65 -13.00 -10.60 -12.34
CA ALA A 65 -13.76 -9.94 -11.27
C ALA A 65 -13.20 -10.23 -9.86
N ALA A 66 -12.61 -11.41 -9.65
CA ALA A 66 -11.90 -11.75 -8.41
C ALA A 66 -10.64 -10.90 -8.25
N GLY A 67 -9.81 -10.79 -9.30
CA GLY A 67 -8.62 -9.94 -9.28
C GLY A 67 -8.91 -8.45 -9.05
N CYS A 68 -10.02 -7.94 -9.59
CA CYS A 68 -10.48 -6.57 -9.33
C CYS A 68 -10.93 -6.36 -7.87
N ARG A 69 -11.57 -7.37 -7.26
CA ARG A 69 -11.93 -7.33 -5.84
C ARG A 69 -10.70 -7.39 -4.94
N ASP A 70 -9.77 -8.29 -5.22
CA ASP A 70 -8.53 -8.43 -4.47
C ASP A 70 -7.70 -7.15 -4.52
N ALA A 71 -7.57 -6.55 -5.72
CA ALA A 71 -6.95 -5.25 -5.91
C ALA A 71 -7.61 -4.16 -5.04
N LEU A 72 -8.95 -4.08 -5.04
CA LEU A 72 -9.67 -3.10 -4.23
C LEU A 72 -9.44 -3.33 -2.73
N ILE A 73 -9.46 -4.59 -2.27
CA ILE A 73 -9.23 -4.94 -0.86
C ILE A 73 -7.82 -4.51 -0.42
N VAL A 74 -6.80 -4.84 -1.20
CA VAL A 74 -5.40 -4.53 -0.91
C VAL A 74 -5.18 -3.02 -0.82
N VAL A 75 -5.69 -2.25 -1.79
CA VAL A 75 -5.55 -0.78 -1.78
C VAL A 75 -6.37 -0.14 -0.66
N ARG A 76 -7.55 -0.68 -0.33
CA ARG A 76 -8.34 -0.15 0.80
C ARG A 76 -7.61 -0.37 2.12
N LYS A 77 -7.02 -1.54 2.33
CA LYS A 77 -6.19 -1.79 3.52
C LYS A 77 -5.08 -0.73 3.63
N LEU A 78 -4.33 -0.49 2.55
CA LEU A 78 -3.33 0.58 2.52
C LEU A 78 -3.95 1.94 2.90
N SER A 79 -5.12 2.30 2.35
CA SER A 79 -5.76 3.59 2.66
C SER A 79 -6.16 3.74 4.14
N TYR A 80 -6.57 2.64 4.79
CA TYR A 80 -6.88 2.64 6.22
C TYR A 80 -5.61 2.75 7.06
N ASP A 81 -4.52 2.09 6.67
CA ASP A 81 -3.25 2.12 7.40
C ASP A 81 -2.48 3.45 7.21
N VAL A 82 -2.67 4.12 6.06
CA VAL A 82 -2.10 5.44 5.76
C VAL A 82 -2.56 6.51 6.76
N TYR A 83 -3.83 6.49 7.15
CA TYR A 83 -4.38 7.50 8.06
C TYR A 83 -3.65 7.54 9.42
N PRO A 84 -3.60 6.46 10.23
CA PRO A 84 -2.92 6.48 11.52
C PRO A 84 -1.41 6.67 11.41
N VAL A 85 -0.76 6.25 10.32
CA VAL A 85 0.68 6.54 10.13
C VAL A 85 0.92 8.02 9.89
N CYS A 86 0.14 8.67 9.02
CA CYS A 86 0.27 10.11 8.79
C CYS A 86 -0.13 10.93 10.04
N ASP A 87 -1.10 10.48 10.81
CA ASP A 87 -1.47 11.07 12.10
C ASP A 87 -0.31 10.96 13.11
N ALA A 88 0.26 9.76 13.28
CA ALA A 88 1.40 9.55 14.15
C ALA A 88 2.67 10.31 13.71
N PHE A 89 2.87 10.49 12.40
CA PHE A 89 3.91 11.35 11.85
C PHE A 89 3.73 12.82 12.27
N ARG A 90 2.50 13.34 12.23
CA ARG A 90 2.21 14.70 12.70
C ARG A 90 2.46 14.88 14.19
N GLU A 91 2.18 13.86 14.99
CA GLU A 91 2.45 13.85 16.43
C GLU A 91 3.93 13.66 16.77
N GLY A 92 4.78 13.40 15.76
CA GLY A 92 6.23 13.29 15.93
C GLY A 92 6.73 11.92 16.39
N PHE A 93 5.90 10.87 16.32
CA PHE A 93 6.30 9.52 16.74
C PHE A 93 7.45 8.92 15.94
N TYR A 94 7.68 9.40 14.72
CA TYR A 94 8.79 8.97 13.86
C TYR A 94 10.03 9.87 13.98
N GLY A 95 10.04 10.83 14.90
CA GLY A 95 11.14 11.79 15.09
C GLY A 95 10.94 13.10 14.33
N THR A 96 12.03 13.79 14.01
CA THR A 96 12.03 15.11 13.36
C THR A 96 12.97 15.16 12.16
N GLY A 97 12.63 15.95 11.14
CA GLY A 97 13.46 16.13 9.94
C GLY A 97 13.13 15.13 8.83
N GLU A 98 13.98 15.06 7.80
CA GLU A 98 13.76 14.19 6.63
C GLU A 98 13.69 12.70 7.01
N ASP A 99 14.51 12.25 7.97
CA ASP A 99 14.53 10.86 8.44
C ASP A 99 13.18 10.40 9.04
N ALA A 100 12.38 11.33 9.57
CA ALA A 100 11.07 11.01 10.14
C ALA A 100 10.07 10.60 9.07
N LYS A 101 10.15 11.21 7.88
CA LYS A 101 9.29 10.88 6.75
C LYS A 101 9.64 9.49 6.23
N ASP A 102 10.93 9.21 6.08
CA ASP A 102 11.41 7.91 5.61
C ASP A 102 11.03 6.79 6.59
N ALA A 103 11.11 7.05 7.91
CA ALA A 103 10.66 6.12 8.93
C ALA A 103 9.15 5.84 8.87
N ALA A 104 8.33 6.86 8.61
CA ALA A 104 6.88 6.69 8.45
C ALA A 104 6.52 5.92 7.17
N ILE A 105 7.22 6.18 6.07
CA ILE A 105 7.04 5.43 4.81
C ILE A 105 7.43 3.96 5.00
N ARG A 106 8.53 3.69 5.71
CA ARG A 106 8.96 2.31 6.00
C ARG A 106 7.94 1.55 6.85
N ASP A 107 7.31 2.20 7.83
CA ASP A 107 6.22 1.57 8.61
C ASP A 107 4.99 1.26 7.72
N LEU A 108 4.69 2.10 6.72
CA LEU A 108 3.66 1.77 5.73
C LEU A 108 4.02 0.56 4.88
N GLU A 109 5.28 0.47 4.44
CA GLU A 109 5.79 -0.66 3.67
C GLU A 109 5.74 -1.96 4.47
N GLU A 110 6.16 -1.93 5.75
CA GLU A 110 6.11 -3.09 6.64
C GLU A 110 4.66 -3.58 6.87
N LYS A 111 3.70 -2.65 7.02
CA LYS A 111 2.27 -2.98 7.19
C LYS A 111 1.58 -3.44 5.90
N ASN A 112 2.04 -2.95 4.75
CA ASN A 112 1.40 -3.13 3.46
C ASN A 112 2.42 -3.48 2.38
N PRO A 113 3.10 -4.63 2.46
CA PRO A 113 4.14 -4.96 1.51
C PRO A 113 3.60 -5.11 0.09
N GLY A 114 4.45 -4.80 -0.89
CA GLY A 114 4.19 -5.06 -2.30
C GLY A 114 3.63 -3.90 -3.11
N PHE A 115 3.70 -2.65 -2.62
CA PHE A 115 3.61 -1.45 -3.45
C PHE A 115 5.01 -0.96 -3.84
N THR A 116 5.05 -0.08 -4.84
CA THR A 116 6.28 0.60 -5.26
C THR A 116 6.59 1.81 -4.38
N ASP A 117 7.85 2.25 -4.36
CA ASP A 117 8.29 3.44 -3.63
C ASP A 117 7.44 4.68 -3.98
N ASP A 118 7.13 4.88 -5.26
CA ASP A 118 6.30 5.98 -5.75
C ASP A 118 4.85 5.90 -5.24
N GLU A 119 4.30 4.69 -5.12
CA GLU A 119 2.98 4.45 -4.55
C GLU A 119 2.97 4.75 -3.04
N TYR A 120 4.01 4.36 -2.29
CA TYR A 120 4.09 4.74 -0.88
C TYR A 120 4.23 6.24 -0.68
N LEU A 121 5.08 6.91 -1.48
CA LEU A 121 5.23 8.37 -1.46
C LEU A 121 3.91 9.07 -1.77
N THR A 122 3.16 8.57 -2.76
CA THR A 122 1.84 9.10 -3.13
C THR A 122 0.82 8.88 -2.02
N ALA A 123 0.75 7.67 -1.48
CA ALA A 123 -0.16 7.31 -0.40
C ALA A 123 0.09 8.16 0.85
N PHE A 124 1.35 8.32 1.24
CA PHE A 124 1.75 9.18 2.36
C PHE A 124 1.37 10.64 2.11
N ALA A 125 1.67 11.19 0.93
CA ALA A 125 1.32 12.57 0.60
C ALA A 125 -0.19 12.81 0.64
N VAL A 126 -1.00 11.83 0.22
CA VAL A 126 -2.47 11.89 0.29
C VAL A 126 -2.97 11.76 1.73
N GLY A 127 -2.41 10.83 2.50
CA GLY A 127 -2.70 10.70 3.93
C GLY A 127 -2.42 11.98 4.71
N MET A 128 -1.31 12.65 4.41
CA MET A 128 -0.99 13.96 4.98
C MET A 128 -2.00 15.04 4.62
N MET A 129 -2.72 14.96 3.49
CA MET A 129 -3.84 15.86 3.22
C MET A 129 -5.08 15.49 4.03
N TRP A 130 -5.33 14.18 4.24
CA TRP A 130 -6.47 13.69 5.00
C TRP A 130 -6.40 14.04 6.49
N THR A 131 -5.24 13.91 7.11
CA THR A 131 -5.04 14.22 8.55
C THR A 131 -4.72 15.70 8.81
N ALA A 132 -4.86 16.57 7.80
CA ALA A 132 -4.66 18.03 7.94
C ALA A 132 -5.92 18.76 8.44
N LEU A 133 -7.03 18.04 8.63
CA LEU A 133 -8.35 18.56 8.94
C LEU A 133 -8.60 18.66 10.44
#